data_AF-A0A6B3AUS6-F1
#
_entry.id   AF-A0A6B3AUS6-F1
#
_cell.length_a   1.000
_cell.length_b   1.000
_cell.length_c   1.000
_cell.angle_alpha   90.00
_cell.angle_beta   90.00
_cell.angle_gamma   90.00
#
_symmetry.space_group_name_H-M   'P 1'
#
loop_
_entity.id
_entity.type
_entity.pdbx_description
1 polymer ?
#
loop_
_entity_poly.entity_id
_entity_poly.type
_entity_poly.pdbx_seq_one_letter_code
_entity_poly.pdbx_strand_id
1 'polypeptide(L)'
;MGLLSDGGPAVRDRIGRAIFTRVAGPDGPDSRARIHGTPGPRWFGPDRPVRRVHGDASMFIGGLAALLHQSLHPLAMAAVAGHSGFRGDPWGRLQRTSTFLAVTTYGTADSAQRAVDRVRAVHATVRGTA
;
A
#
# COMPACT_ATOMS: atom_id res chain seq x y z
N MET A 1 -18.62 -32.90 -23.51
CA MET A 1 -17.23 -32.45 -23.28
C MET A 1 -17.25 -30.98 -22.86
N GLY A 2 -17.49 -30.68 -21.58
CA GLY A 2 -17.70 -29.28 -21.14
C GLY A 2 -17.84 -29.13 -19.62
N LEU A 3 -16.81 -29.48 -18.84
CA LEU A 3 -16.87 -29.42 -17.38
C LEU A 3 -15.61 -28.83 -16.70
N LEU A 4 -14.71 -28.13 -17.41
CA LEU A 4 -13.44 -27.67 -16.81
C LEU A 4 -13.00 -26.23 -17.13
N SER A 5 -13.89 -25.30 -17.49
CA SER A 5 -13.47 -23.93 -17.85
C SER A 5 -13.96 -22.78 -16.95
N ASP A 6 -14.88 -23.00 -16.02
CA ASP A 6 -15.42 -21.92 -15.18
C ASP A 6 -14.72 -21.74 -13.81
N GLY A 7 -13.86 -22.67 -13.40
CA GLY A 7 -13.23 -22.66 -12.07
C GLY A 7 -12.07 -21.66 -11.92
N GLY A 8 -11.30 -21.42 -12.99
CA GLY A 8 -10.08 -20.60 -12.95
C GLY A 8 -10.32 -19.12 -12.63
N PRO A 9 -11.23 -18.43 -13.34
CA PRO A 9 -11.57 -17.03 -13.06
C PRO A 9 -12.17 -16.85 -11.66
N ALA A 10 -13.06 -17.75 -11.24
CA ALA A 10 -13.69 -17.71 -9.93
C ALA A 10 -12.68 -17.91 -8.78
N VAL A 11 -11.70 -18.81 -8.95
CA VAL A 11 -10.61 -19.01 -7.98
C VAL A 11 -9.69 -17.79 -7.93
N ARG A 12 -9.32 -17.23 -9.09
CA ARG A 12 -8.50 -16.00 -9.17
C ARG A 12 -9.17 -14.84 -8.45
N ASP A 13 -10.46 -14.61 -8.70
CA ASP A 13 -11.20 -13.51 -8.07
C ASP A 13 -11.33 -13.72 -6.56
N ARG A 14 -11.57 -14.96 -6.12
CA ARG A 14 -11.62 -15.30 -4.70
C ARG A 14 -10.30 -15.03 -4.00
N ILE A 15 -9.17 -15.45 -4.59
CA ILE A 15 -7.83 -15.21 -4.04
C ILE A 15 -7.52 -13.71 -4.06
N GLY A 16 -7.81 -13.01 -5.16
CA GLY A 16 -7.61 -11.57 -5.30
C GLY A 16 -8.35 -10.79 -4.22
N ARG A 17 -9.63 -11.09 -3.98
CA ARG A 17 -10.39 -10.51 -2.87
C ARG A 17 -9.79 -10.83 -1.52
N ALA A 18 -9.41 -12.10 -1.30
CA ALA A 18 -8.84 -12.53 -0.03
C ALA A 18 -7.47 -11.88 0.27
N ILE A 19 -6.71 -11.49 -0.75
CA ILE A 19 -5.47 -10.70 -0.62
C ILE A 19 -5.81 -9.22 -0.42
N PHE A 20 -6.79 -8.69 -1.17
CA PHE A 20 -7.20 -7.30 -1.08
C PHE A 20 -7.77 -6.94 0.29
N THR A 21 -8.76 -7.68 0.81
CA THR A 21 -9.34 -7.48 2.16
C THR A 21 -8.26 -7.44 3.23
N ARG A 22 -7.29 -8.29 3.00
CA ARG A 22 -6.12 -8.45 3.81
C ARG A 22 -5.28 -7.15 3.76
N VAL A 23 -4.77 -6.77 2.59
CA VAL A 23 -3.84 -5.63 2.41
C VAL A 23 -4.48 -4.27 2.62
N ALA A 24 -5.77 -4.12 2.30
CA ALA A 24 -6.53 -2.89 2.48
C ALA A 24 -7.11 -2.76 3.90
N GLY A 25 -7.27 -3.88 4.62
CA GLY A 25 -7.87 -3.92 5.94
C GLY A 25 -9.40 -3.79 5.94
N PRO A 26 -10.02 -3.81 7.14
CA PRO A 26 -11.47 -3.76 7.29
C PRO A 26 -12.07 -2.46 6.72
N ASP A 27 -11.36 -1.34 6.83
CA ASP A 27 -11.79 -0.02 6.34
C ASP A 27 -11.43 0.23 4.86
N GLY A 28 -10.99 -0.82 4.15
CA GLY A 28 -10.53 -0.75 2.76
C GLY A 28 -11.56 -0.16 1.79
N PRO A 29 -12.84 -0.60 1.80
CA PRO A 29 -13.87 -0.05 0.92
C PRO A 29 -14.11 1.44 1.14
N ASP A 30 -14.23 1.88 2.40
CA ASP A 30 -14.48 3.30 2.72
C ASP A 30 -13.27 4.16 2.39
N SER A 31 -12.07 3.65 2.65
CA SER A 31 -10.81 4.32 2.27
C SER A 31 -10.72 4.49 0.77
N ARG A 32 -11.05 3.44 -0.01
CA ARG A 32 -11.11 3.52 -1.47
C ARG A 32 -12.13 4.56 -1.93
N ALA A 33 -13.34 4.54 -1.38
CA ALA A 33 -14.38 5.51 -1.72
C ALA A 33 -13.90 6.95 -1.49
N ARG A 34 -13.31 7.24 -0.32
CA ARG A 34 -12.75 8.57 -0.01
C ARG A 34 -11.61 8.96 -0.95
N ILE A 35 -10.64 8.08 -1.16
CA ILE A 35 -9.45 8.34 -1.99
C ILE A 35 -9.84 8.66 -3.42
N HIS A 36 -10.76 7.90 -4.01
CA HIS A 36 -11.12 8.08 -5.42
C HIS A 36 -12.22 9.12 -5.64
N GLY A 37 -13.17 9.21 -4.70
CA GLY A 37 -14.40 10.00 -4.82
C GLY A 37 -14.31 11.44 -4.31
N THR A 38 -13.30 11.78 -3.51
CA THR A 38 -13.13 13.18 -3.06
C THR A 38 -12.78 14.07 -4.26
N PRO A 39 -13.57 15.13 -4.54
CA PRO A 39 -13.27 16.07 -5.62
C PRO A 39 -11.98 16.85 -5.36
N GLY A 40 -11.24 17.17 -6.42
CA GLY A 40 -10.04 18.01 -6.34
C GLY A 40 -8.92 17.57 -7.28
N PRO A 41 -7.88 18.42 -7.43
CA PRO A 41 -6.71 18.10 -8.24
C PRO A 41 -5.96 16.91 -7.64
N ARG A 42 -5.26 16.14 -8.48
CA ARG A 42 -4.44 14.98 -8.09
C ARG A 42 -3.02 15.19 -8.60
N TRP A 43 -2.01 14.68 -7.90
CA TRP A 43 -0.62 14.75 -8.40
C TRP A 43 -0.43 13.97 -9.71
N PHE A 44 -1.18 12.89 -9.90
CA PHE A 44 -1.04 12.01 -11.07
C PHE A 44 -2.37 11.85 -11.83
N GLY A 45 -2.37 12.37 -13.06
CA GLY A 45 -3.43 12.14 -14.04
C GLY A 45 -3.57 10.65 -14.41
N PRO A 46 -4.72 10.21 -14.97
CA PRO A 46 -5.00 8.80 -15.28
C PRO A 46 -3.97 8.12 -16.21
N ASP A 47 -3.32 8.91 -17.05
CA ASP A 47 -2.31 8.52 -18.04
C ASP A 47 -0.90 8.30 -17.44
N ARG A 48 -0.68 8.70 -16.19
CA ARG A 48 0.66 8.66 -15.57
C ARG A 48 1.08 7.21 -15.26
N PRO A 49 2.33 6.80 -15.59
CA PRO A 49 2.80 5.42 -15.41
C PRO A 49 2.63 4.85 -14.00
N VAL A 50 2.80 5.69 -12.97
CA VAL A 50 2.63 5.29 -11.57
C VAL A 50 1.25 4.69 -11.30
N ARG A 51 0.19 5.19 -11.94
CA ARG A 51 -1.17 4.65 -11.77
C ARG A 51 -1.36 3.32 -12.48
N ARG A 52 -0.66 3.10 -13.59
CA ARG A 52 -0.64 1.79 -14.28
C ARG A 52 0.04 0.75 -13.40
N VAL A 53 1.22 1.07 -12.88
CA VAL A 53 1.98 0.14 -12.02
C VAL A 53 1.23 -0.12 -10.71
N HIS A 54 0.76 0.94 -10.04
CA HIS A 54 0.07 0.79 -8.76
C HIS A 54 -1.34 0.21 -8.85
N GLY A 55 -1.91 0.13 -10.06
CA GLY A 55 -3.21 -0.52 -10.31
C GLY A 55 -3.07 -1.99 -10.71
N ASP A 56 -1.85 -2.44 -11.01
CA ASP A 56 -1.58 -3.77 -11.54
C ASP A 56 -1.17 -4.76 -10.44
N ALA A 57 -1.47 -6.05 -10.66
CA ALA A 57 -1.11 -7.11 -9.71
C ALA A 57 0.41 -7.25 -9.50
N SER A 58 1.23 -6.84 -10.48
CA SER A 58 2.70 -6.80 -10.36
C SER A 58 3.19 -5.93 -9.21
N MET A 59 2.39 -4.97 -8.73
CA MET A 59 2.75 -4.17 -7.55
C MET A 59 3.01 -5.04 -6.31
N PHE A 60 2.33 -6.17 -6.17
CA PHE A 60 2.60 -7.10 -5.06
C PHE A 60 4.01 -7.68 -5.11
N ILE A 61 4.45 -8.09 -6.30
CA ILE A 61 5.80 -8.62 -6.51
C ILE A 61 6.83 -7.53 -6.24
N GLY A 62 6.61 -6.33 -6.77
CA GLY A 62 7.47 -5.17 -6.52
C GLY A 62 7.56 -4.81 -5.04
N GLY A 63 6.43 -4.84 -4.32
CA GLY A 63 6.37 -4.57 -2.89
C GLY A 63 7.14 -5.61 -2.06
N LEU A 64 6.97 -6.90 -2.35
CA LEU A 64 7.72 -7.97 -1.68
C LEU A 64 9.22 -7.85 -1.93
N ALA A 65 9.62 -7.62 -3.19
CA ALA A 65 11.02 -7.41 -3.55
C ALA A 65 11.62 -6.19 -2.81
N ALA A 66 10.87 -5.09 -2.74
CA ALA A 66 11.29 -3.89 -2.01
C ALA A 66 11.47 -4.15 -0.50
N LEU A 67 10.58 -4.93 0.12
CA LEU A 67 10.71 -5.30 1.53
C LEU A 67 11.93 -6.19 1.80
N LEU A 68 12.19 -7.16 0.93
CA LEU A 68 13.39 -7.99 1.02
C LEU A 68 14.64 -7.15 0.86
N HIS A 69 14.67 -6.27 -0.15
CA HIS A 69 15.79 -5.35 -0.35
C HIS A 69 15.99 -4.41 0.85
N GLN A 70 14.91 -3.84 1.40
CA GLN A 70 14.97 -2.99 2.60
C GLN A 70 15.52 -3.73 3.82
N SER A 71 15.21 -5.03 3.95
CA SER A 71 15.68 -5.85 5.08
C SER A 71 17.19 -6.03 5.12
N LEU A 72 17.87 -5.83 3.99
CA LEU A 72 19.33 -5.87 3.89
C LEU A 72 20.00 -4.62 4.50
N HIS A 73 19.24 -3.55 4.78
CA HIS A 73 19.80 -2.33 5.34
C HIS A 73 19.70 -2.33 6.88
N PRO A 74 20.82 -2.48 7.61
CA PRO A 74 20.80 -2.69 9.06
C PRO A 74 20.17 -1.53 9.83
N LEU A 75 20.52 -0.28 9.48
CA LEU A 75 19.96 0.90 10.15
C LEU A 75 18.46 1.07 9.90
N ALA A 76 17.98 0.80 8.68
CA ALA A 76 16.56 0.81 8.39
C ALA A 76 15.82 -0.26 9.21
N MET A 77 16.41 -1.46 9.35
CA MET A 77 15.83 -2.53 10.17
C MET A 77 15.87 -2.24 11.67
N ALA A 78 16.90 -1.57 12.18
CA ALA A 78 16.91 -1.06 13.55
C ALA A 78 15.78 -0.06 13.80
N ALA A 79 15.57 0.88 12.87
CA ALA A 79 14.46 1.83 12.94
C ALA A 79 13.10 1.12 12.90
N VAL A 80 12.92 0.14 12.00
CA VAL A 80 11.70 -0.66 11.91
C VAL A 80 11.45 -1.45 13.20
N ALA A 81 12.47 -2.08 13.76
CA ALA A 81 12.36 -2.82 15.01
C ALA A 81 12.00 -1.93 16.21
N GLY A 82 12.55 -0.71 16.29
CA GLY A 82 12.32 0.20 17.40
C GLY A 82 11.01 1.00 17.33
N HIS A 83 10.54 1.36 16.12
CA HIS A 83 9.56 2.46 15.99
C HIS A 83 8.28 2.09 15.24
N SER A 84 8.19 0.91 14.63
CA SER A 84 7.13 0.66 13.65
C SER A 84 5.93 -0.16 14.14
N GLY A 85 6.07 -0.84 15.29
CA GLY A 85 5.04 -1.73 15.83
C GLY A 85 4.82 -3.03 15.02
N PHE A 86 5.64 -3.32 14.01
CA PHE A 86 5.39 -4.43 13.08
C PHE A 86 5.35 -5.82 13.73
N ARG A 87 6.03 -6.02 14.87
CA ARG A 87 6.04 -7.33 15.55
C ARG A 87 4.70 -7.66 16.20
N GLY A 88 4.03 -6.66 16.77
CA GLY A 88 2.71 -6.83 17.40
C GLY A 88 1.55 -6.70 16.43
N ASP A 89 1.72 -5.87 15.39
CA ASP A 89 0.71 -5.61 14.37
C ASP A 89 1.37 -5.53 12.97
N PRO A 90 1.80 -6.68 12.40
CA PRO A 90 2.40 -6.69 11.07
C PRO A 90 1.39 -6.26 10.01
N TRP A 91 0.12 -6.51 10.29
CA TRP A 91 -0.94 -6.36 9.33
C TRP A 91 -1.49 -4.96 9.21
N GLY A 92 -1.85 -4.35 10.33
CA GLY A 92 -2.17 -2.94 10.37
C GLY A 92 -0.99 -2.10 9.89
N ARG A 93 0.26 -2.54 10.10
CA ARG A 93 1.41 -1.86 9.48
C ARG A 93 1.37 -1.93 7.94
N LEU A 94 1.13 -3.10 7.35
CA LEU A 94 1.01 -3.19 5.89
C LEU A 94 -0.17 -2.35 5.38
N GLN A 95 -1.30 -2.35 6.08
CA GLN A 95 -2.49 -1.56 5.71
C GLN A 95 -2.22 -0.05 5.75
N ARG A 96 -1.46 0.44 6.74
CA ARG A 96 -1.04 1.85 6.79
C ARG A 96 -0.16 2.21 5.58
N THR A 97 0.76 1.33 5.19
CA THR A 97 1.58 1.51 3.98
C THR A 97 0.75 1.47 2.70
N SER A 98 -0.18 0.51 2.57
CA SER A 98 -1.04 0.40 1.38
C SER A 98 -1.93 1.63 1.23
N THR A 99 -2.50 2.12 2.33
CA THR A 99 -3.29 3.34 2.38
C THR A 99 -2.45 4.56 1.98
N PHE A 100 -1.24 4.69 2.51
CA PHE A 100 -0.32 5.78 2.14
C PHE A 100 -0.03 5.80 0.63
N LEU A 101 0.27 4.64 0.04
CA LEU A 101 0.50 4.51 -1.40
C LEU A 101 -0.75 4.87 -2.22
N ALA A 102 -1.93 4.41 -1.79
CA ALA A 102 -3.17 4.71 -2.46
C ALA A 102 -3.54 6.20 -2.39
N VAL A 103 -3.40 6.83 -1.22
CA VAL A 103 -3.66 8.27 -1.02
C VAL A 103 -2.72 9.12 -1.88
N THR A 104 -1.42 8.83 -1.85
CA THR A 104 -0.42 9.61 -2.60
C THR A 104 -0.51 9.41 -4.11
N THR A 105 -1.04 8.28 -4.57
CA THR A 105 -1.18 7.98 -6.00
C THR A 105 -2.50 8.44 -6.59
N TYR A 106 -3.61 8.24 -5.87
CA TYR A 106 -4.96 8.39 -6.41
C TYR A 106 -5.77 9.50 -5.75
N GLY A 107 -5.40 9.90 -4.53
CA GLY A 107 -6.10 10.92 -3.75
C GLY A 107 -5.91 12.33 -4.28
N THR A 108 -6.59 13.29 -3.64
CA THR A 108 -6.38 14.71 -3.93
C THR A 108 -4.97 15.15 -3.54
N ALA A 109 -4.43 16.17 -4.20
CA ALA A 109 -3.11 16.73 -3.94
C ALA A 109 -2.94 17.10 -2.46
N ASP A 110 -3.96 17.70 -1.84
CA ASP A 110 -3.92 18.05 -0.42
C ASP A 110 -3.90 16.81 0.48
N SER A 111 -4.65 15.75 0.14
CA SER A 111 -4.64 14.50 0.91
C SER A 111 -3.31 13.78 0.80
N ALA A 112 -2.73 13.78 -0.41
CA ALA A 112 -1.41 13.24 -0.67
C ALA A 112 -0.33 14.01 0.11
N GLN A 113 -0.39 15.35 0.10
CA GLN A 113 0.53 16.19 0.84
C GLN A 113 0.43 15.95 2.35
N ARG A 114 -0.79 15.95 2.91
CA ARG A 114 -1.00 15.65 4.35
C ARG A 114 -0.46 14.27 4.74
N ALA A 115 -0.64 13.26 3.89
CA ALA A 115 -0.10 11.93 4.14
C ALA A 115 1.44 11.94 4.17
N VAL A 116 2.07 12.63 3.22
CA VAL A 116 3.53 12.82 3.17
C VAL A 116 4.03 13.55 4.41
N ASP A 117 3.39 14.65 4.80
CA ASP A 117 3.78 15.43 5.97
C ASP A 117 3.67 14.63 7.25
N ARG A 118 2.61 13.81 7.39
CA ARG A 118 2.46 12.89 8.52
C ARG A 118 3.62 11.90 8.61
N VAL A 119 3.98 11.26 7.50
CA VAL A 119 5.10 10.30 7.48
C VAL A 119 6.42 11.01 7.76
N ARG A 120 6.66 12.18 7.19
CA ARG A 120 7.85 13.00 7.46
C ARG A 120 7.97 13.38 8.93
N ALA A 121 6.87 13.78 9.56
CA ALA A 121 6.84 14.11 10.98
C ALA A 121 7.23 12.90 11.85
N VAL A 122 6.72 11.70 11.53
CA VAL A 122 7.11 10.46 12.22
C VAL A 122 8.58 10.13 11.97
N HIS A 123 9.07 10.25 10.73
CA HIS A 123 10.49 9.98 10.44
C HIS A 123 11.42 10.96 11.14
N ALA A 124 11.02 12.23 11.32
CA ALA A 124 11.81 13.24 12.02
C ALA A 124 12.02 12.91 13.52
N THR A 125 11.16 12.09 14.13
CA THR A 125 11.34 11.65 15.52
C THR A 125 12.29 10.46 15.65
N VAL A 126 12.63 9.78 14.54
CA VAL A 126 13.51 8.61 14.55
C VAL A 126 14.97 9.07 14.49
N ARG A 127 15.77 8.66 15.48
CA ARG A 127 17.20 8.95 15.56
C ARG A 127 17.99 7.64 15.71
N GLY A 128 19.19 7.60 15.14
CA GLY A 128 20.08 6.45 15.23
C GLY A 128 21.49 6.81 14.77
N THR A 129 22.45 5.92 15.04
CA THR A 129 23.86 6.05 14.64
C THR A 129 24.21 4.95 13.66
N ALA A 130 25.02 5.27 12.64
CA ALA A 130 25.51 4.32 11.64
C ALA A 130 26.69 3.50 12.16
#